data_AF-A0A140GQW4-F1
#
_entry.id   AF-A0A140GQW4-F1
#
_cell.length_a   1.000
_cell.length_b   1.000
_cell.length_c   1.000
_cell.angle_alpha   90.00
_cell.angle_beta   90.00
_cell.angle_gamma   90.00
#
_symmetry.space_group_name_H-M   'P 1'
#
loop_
_entity.id
_entity.type
_entity.pdbx_description
1 polymer ?
#
loop_
_entity_poly.entity_id
_entity_poly.type
_entity_poly.pdbx_seq_one_letter_code
_entity_poly.pdbx_strand_id
1 'polypeptide(L)'
;MKRLYRNLIYYFSLIYILILDTPLGAFADGNKATLSDNFKKFSQQYNIYIGFFIAIGILTGILGIIVNFMRLAKSATNPRERKIAINNIMIAGVTTGLLMNISFVLVWYYHVLL
;
A
#
# COMPACT_ATOMS: atom_id res chain seq x y z
N MET A 1 -18.82 18.57 0.55
CA MET A 1 -18.57 17.69 1.71
C MET A 1 -19.15 16.26 1.56
N LYS A 2 -20.38 16.06 1.08
CA LYS A 2 -20.99 14.71 0.92
C LYS A 2 -20.18 13.69 0.09
N ARG A 3 -19.42 14.14 -0.91
CA ARG A 3 -18.59 13.27 -1.77
C ARG A 3 -17.36 12.70 -1.05
N LEU A 4 -16.76 13.47 -0.13
CA LEU A 4 -15.58 13.07 0.63
C LEU A 4 -15.95 12.04 1.71
N TYR A 5 -17.07 12.26 2.40
CA TYR A 5 -17.57 11.38 3.46
C TYR A 5 -17.96 10.00 2.92
N ARG A 6 -18.57 9.96 1.73
CA ARG A 6 -18.92 8.71 1.06
C ARG A 6 -17.67 7.88 0.70
N ASN A 7 -16.62 8.51 0.21
CA ASN A 7 -15.37 7.81 -0.09
C ASN A 7 -14.70 7.29 1.19
N LEU A 8 -14.74 8.07 2.28
CA LEU A 8 -14.22 7.66 3.58
C LEU A 8 -14.93 6.41 4.12
N ILE A 9 -16.26 6.34 3.99
CA ILE A 9 -17.07 5.18 4.38
C ILE A 9 -16.68 3.94 3.56
N TYR A 10 -16.45 4.08 2.26
CA TYR A 10 -16.00 2.95 1.43
C TYR A 10 -14.62 2.43 1.84
N TYR A 11 -13.68 3.32 2.17
CA TYR A 11 -12.37 2.89 2.68
C TYR A 11 -12.51 2.18 4.03
N PHE A 12 -13.32 2.71 4.95
CA PHE A 12 -13.58 2.08 6.25
C PHE A 12 -14.30 0.72 6.12
N SER A 13 -15.28 0.60 5.22
CA SER A 13 -15.98 -0.66 4.99
C SER A 13 -15.08 -1.70 4.34
N LEU A 14 -14.16 -1.28 3.46
CA LEU A 14 -13.19 -2.17 2.83
C LEU A 14 -12.20 -2.71 3.86
N ILE A 15 -11.71 -1.85 4.75
CA ILE A 15 -10.86 -2.23 5.91
C ILE A 15 -11.62 -3.16 6.86
N TYR A 16 -12.91 -2.92 7.11
CA TYR A 16 -13.74 -3.73 8.01
C TYR A 16 -13.99 -5.15 7.47
N ILE A 17 -14.29 -5.30 6.17
CA ILE A 17 -14.43 -6.61 5.51
C ILE A 17 -13.10 -7.38 5.57
N LEU A 18 -11.98 -6.70 5.40
CA LEU A 18 -10.64 -7.29 5.46
C LEU A 18 -10.27 -7.80 6.86
N ILE A 19 -10.72 -7.14 7.94
CA ILE A 19 -10.46 -7.58 9.32
C ILE A 19 -11.31 -8.82 9.65
N LEU A 20 -12.57 -8.88 9.20
CA LEU A 20 -13.45 -10.01 9.48
C LEU A 20 -13.15 -11.28 8.67
N ASP A 21 -12.50 -11.15 7.51
CA ASP A 21 -12.05 -12.30 6.70
C ASP A 21 -10.73 -12.90 7.23
N THR A 22 -10.08 -12.24 8.21
CA THR A 22 -9.01 -12.90 8.96
C THR A 22 -9.63 -13.94 9.90
N PRO A 23 -9.12 -15.18 9.94
CA PRO A 23 -9.63 -16.21 10.84
C PRO A 23 -9.28 -15.86 12.29
N LEU A 24 -10.08 -15.00 12.91
CA LEU A 24 -9.99 -14.60 14.32
C LEU A 24 -10.22 -15.79 15.28
N GLY A 25 -10.67 -16.94 14.77
CA GLY A 25 -10.91 -18.17 15.54
C GLY A 25 -9.68 -19.04 15.82
N ALA A 26 -8.47 -18.68 15.38
CA ALA A 26 -7.32 -19.59 15.40
C ALA A 26 -6.40 -19.51 16.65
N PHE A 27 -6.72 -18.65 17.62
CA PHE A 27 -5.81 -18.33 18.74
C PHE A 27 -6.16 -19.00 20.08
N ALA A 28 -7.15 -19.89 20.11
CA ALA A 28 -7.61 -20.55 21.34
C ALA A 28 -7.29 -22.06 21.39
N ASP A 29 -6.16 -22.50 20.83
CA ASP A 29 -5.68 -23.88 21.00
C ASP A 29 -4.35 -23.90 21.77
N GLY A 30 -4.28 -24.70 22.84
CA GLY A 30 -3.15 -24.77 23.78
C GLY A 30 -1.93 -25.52 23.24
N ASN A 31 -2.02 -26.07 22.02
CA ASN A 31 -0.98 -26.85 21.39
C ASN A 31 -0.08 -25.99 20.49
N LYS A 32 1.23 -25.93 20.80
CA LYS A 32 2.22 -25.10 20.10
C LYS A 32 2.39 -25.47 18.62
N ALA A 33 2.16 -26.74 18.26
CA ALA A 33 2.24 -27.20 16.87
C ALA A 33 1.08 -26.63 16.03
N THR A 34 -0.15 -26.66 16.57
CA THR A 34 -1.33 -26.07 15.91
C THR A 34 -1.21 -24.55 15.80
N LEU A 35 -0.62 -23.89 16.82
CA LEU A 35 -0.36 -22.45 16.79
C LEU A 35 0.58 -22.06 15.65
N SER A 36 1.68 -22.80 15.47
CA SER A 36 2.65 -22.54 14.40
C SER A 36 2.02 -22.65 13.00
N ASP A 37 1.22 -23.70 12.77
CA ASP A 37 0.56 -23.90 11.48
C ASP A 37 -0.52 -22.83 11.21
N ASN A 38 -1.29 -22.47 12.23
CA ASN A 38 -2.28 -21.40 12.13
C ASN A 38 -1.65 -20.02 11.90
N PHE A 39 -0.52 -19.75 12.57
CA PHE A 39 0.24 -18.52 12.37
C PHE A 39 0.83 -18.44 10.97
N LYS A 40 1.33 -19.56 10.43
CA LYS A 40 1.84 -19.63 9.06
C LYS A 40 0.74 -19.34 8.03
N LYS A 41 -0.46 -19.91 8.21
CA LYS A 41 -1.63 -19.62 7.36
C LYS A 41 -2.07 -18.16 7.43
N PHE A 42 -2.16 -17.61 8.64
CA PHE A 42 -2.47 -16.19 8.86
C PHE A 42 -1.44 -15.29 8.17
N SER A 43 -0.14 -15.56 8.37
CA SER A 43 0.94 -14.81 7.75
C SER A 43 0.87 -14.84 6.23
N GLN A 44 0.57 -16.00 5.63
CA GLN A 44 0.43 -16.13 4.18
C GLN A 44 -0.75 -15.28 3.65
N GLN A 45 -1.92 -15.36 4.29
CA GLN A 45 -3.07 -14.56 3.88
C GLN A 45 -2.82 -13.05 4.08
N TYR A 46 -2.25 -12.68 5.22
CA TYR A 46 -1.92 -11.28 5.54
C TYR A 46 -0.93 -10.67 4.53
N ASN A 47 0.08 -11.43 4.09
CA ASN A 47 1.02 -10.98 3.05
C ASN A 47 0.34 -10.71 1.71
N ILE A 48 -0.66 -11.51 1.32
CA ILE A 48 -1.40 -11.31 0.07
C ILE A 48 -2.12 -9.96 0.11
N TYR A 49 -2.80 -9.64 1.22
CA TYR A 49 -3.49 -8.36 1.38
C TYR A 49 -2.51 -7.17 1.42
N ILE A 50 -1.40 -7.28 2.16
CA ILE A 50 -0.36 -6.23 2.16
C ILE A 50 0.19 -6.03 0.75
N GLY A 51 0.51 -7.10 0.04
CA GLY A 51 1.00 -7.04 -1.34
C GLY A 51 0.04 -6.30 -2.26
N PHE A 52 -1.26 -6.55 -2.12
CA PHE A 52 -2.30 -5.84 -2.87
C PHE A 52 -2.33 -4.34 -2.58
N PHE A 53 -2.27 -3.93 -1.30
CA PHE A 53 -2.23 -2.51 -0.93
C PHE A 53 -0.97 -1.81 -1.40
N ILE A 54 0.19 -2.47 -1.29
CA ILE A 54 1.44 -1.91 -1.80
C ILE A 54 1.38 -1.76 -3.31
N ALA A 55 0.86 -2.74 -4.04
CA ALA A 55 0.69 -2.66 -5.50
C ALA A 55 -0.19 -1.47 -5.91
N ILE A 56 -1.33 -1.26 -5.23
CA ILE A 56 -2.18 -0.09 -5.46
C ILE A 56 -1.45 1.22 -5.12
N GLY A 57 -0.72 1.25 -4.01
CA GLY A 57 0.09 2.40 -3.59
C GLY A 57 1.14 2.77 -4.64
N ILE A 58 1.85 1.77 -5.18
CA ILE A 58 2.85 1.96 -6.24
C ILE A 58 2.19 2.49 -7.52
N LEU A 59 1.08 1.88 -7.96
CA LEU A 59 0.36 2.33 -9.15
C LEU A 59 -0.13 3.78 -9.02
N THR A 60 -0.67 4.13 -7.86
CA THR A 60 -1.15 5.48 -7.56
C THR A 60 0.01 6.49 -7.55
N GLY A 61 1.16 6.10 -6.98
CA GLY A 61 2.37 6.90 -6.97
C GLY A 61 2.92 7.16 -8.39
N ILE A 62 2.97 6.14 -9.24
CA ILE A 62 3.37 6.27 -10.66
C ILE A 62 2.41 7.22 -11.40
N LEU A 63 1.10 7.06 -11.22
CA LEU A 63 0.10 7.97 -11.78
C LEU A 63 0.31 9.42 -11.30
N GLY A 64 0.62 9.60 -10.01
CA GLY A 64 0.96 10.90 -9.44
C GLY A 64 2.18 11.53 -10.10
N ILE A 65 3.23 10.75 -10.38
CA ILE A 65 4.43 11.20 -11.10
C ILE A 65 4.05 11.67 -12.51
N ILE A 66 3.31 10.84 -13.27
CA ILE A 66 2.88 11.16 -14.64
C ILE A 66 2.06 12.46 -14.68
N VAL A 67 1.09 12.61 -13.78
CA VAL A 67 0.25 13.82 -13.71
C VAL A 67 1.06 15.07 -13.41
N ASN A 68 2.02 14.99 -12.47
CA ASN A 68 2.86 16.14 -12.17
C ASN A 68 3.87 16.43 -13.31
N PHE A 69 4.34 15.42 -14.03
CA PHE A 69 5.12 15.60 -15.26
C PHE A 69 4.33 16.34 -16.35
N MET A 70 3.06 15.96 -16.58
CA MET A 70 2.20 16.68 -17.52
C MET A 70 1.95 18.13 -17.08
N ARG A 71 1.76 18.37 -15.77
CA ARG A 71 1.66 19.74 -15.22
C ARG A 71 2.95 20.52 -15.43
N LEU A 72 4.10 19.89 -15.27
CA LEU A 72 5.39 20.51 -15.51
C LEU A 72 5.55 20.97 -16.97
N ALA A 73 5.14 20.14 -17.91
CA ALA A 73 5.15 20.47 -19.33
C ALA A 73 4.24 21.66 -19.68
N LYS A 74 3.06 21.75 -19.02
CA LYS A 74 2.10 22.84 -19.25
C LYS A 74 2.48 24.16 -18.56
N SER A 75 3.25 24.12 -17.48
CA SER A 75 3.61 25.29 -16.67
C SER A 75 4.93 25.96 -17.09
N ALA A 76 5.36 25.78 -18.36
CA ALA A 76 6.63 26.31 -18.88
C ALA A 76 6.81 27.82 -18.66
N THR A 77 5.71 28.59 -18.69
CA THR A 77 5.71 30.05 -18.55
C THR A 77 5.57 30.53 -17.09
N ASN A 78 5.23 29.65 -16.14
CA ASN A 78 5.05 30.02 -14.74
C ASN A 78 6.07 29.31 -13.82
N PRO A 79 7.13 30.01 -13.38
CA PRO A 79 8.20 29.40 -12.59
C PRO A 79 7.75 28.91 -11.21
N ARG A 80 6.68 29.51 -10.64
CA ARG A 80 6.14 29.10 -9.33
C ARG A 80 5.44 27.74 -9.42
N GLU A 81 4.60 27.54 -10.42
CA GLU A 81 3.91 26.26 -10.63
C GLU A 81 4.89 25.15 -11.02
N ARG A 82 5.90 25.49 -11.80
CA ARG A 82 6.97 24.56 -12.18
C ARG A 82 7.69 24.01 -10.95
N LYS A 83 8.02 24.85 -9.97
CA LYS A 83 8.65 24.43 -8.70
C LYS A 83 7.76 23.49 -7.89
N ILE A 84 6.45 23.76 -7.84
CA ILE A 84 5.49 22.89 -7.15
C ILE A 84 5.38 21.54 -7.85
N ALA A 85 5.30 21.52 -9.18
CA ALA A 85 5.26 20.28 -9.96
C ALA A 85 6.52 19.43 -9.74
N ILE A 86 7.72 20.03 -9.74
CA ILE A 86 8.98 19.31 -9.45
C ILE A 86 8.97 18.74 -8.03
N ASN A 87 8.57 19.52 -7.03
CA ASN A 87 8.51 19.05 -5.65
C ASN A 87 7.53 17.88 -5.49
N ASN A 88 6.38 17.95 -6.15
CA ASN A 88 5.39 16.88 -6.13
C ASN A 88 5.89 15.61 -6.83
N ILE A 89 6.64 15.74 -7.94
CA ILE A 89 7.30 14.60 -8.60
C ILE A 89 8.30 13.96 -7.63
N MET A 90 9.10 14.76 -6.93
CA MET A 90 10.07 14.26 -5.96
C MET A 90 9.40 13.51 -4.81
N ILE A 91 8.34 14.09 -4.21
CA ILE A 91 7.59 13.47 -3.12
C ILE A 91 6.96 12.15 -3.60
N ALA A 92 6.27 12.16 -4.75
CA ALA A 92 5.66 10.96 -5.30
C ALA A 92 6.69 9.88 -5.67
N GLY A 93 7.85 10.28 -6.19
CA GLY A 93 8.97 9.37 -6.48
C GLY A 93 9.52 8.71 -5.22
N VAL A 94 9.81 9.49 -4.18
CA VAL A 94 10.35 8.99 -2.92
C VAL A 94 9.34 8.06 -2.22
N THR A 95 8.07 8.44 -2.12
CA THR A 95 7.05 7.59 -1.47
C THR A 95 6.81 6.29 -2.24
N THR A 96 6.78 6.34 -3.57
CA THR A 96 6.66 5.14 -4.41
C THR A 96 7.87 4.23 -4.25
N GLY A 97 9.08 4.79 -4.25
CA GLY A 97 10.32 4.04 -4.06
C GLY A 97 10.40 3.36 -2.68
N LEU A 98 9.98 4.06 -1.62
CA LEU A 98 9.94 3.49 -0.27
C LEU A 98 8.93 2.33 -0.16
N LEU A 99 7.74 2.47 -0.76
CA LEU A 99 6.75 1.39 -0.80
C LEU A 99 7.28 0.16 -1.55
N MET A 100 8.00 0.37 -2.65
CA MET A 100 8.61 -0.71 -3.43
C MET A 100 9.70 -1.45 -2.64
N ASN A 101 10.46 -0.74 -1.80
CA ASN A 101 11.49 -1.34 -0.96
C ASN A 101 10.89 -2.31 0.08
N ILE A 102 9.74 -1.95 0.69
CA ILE A 102 9.05 -2.81 1.65
C ILE A 102 8.64 -4.14 0.99
N SER A 103 8.08 -4.10 -0.23
CA SER A 103 7.76 -5.31 -0.99
C SER A 103 9.00 -6.16 -1.28
N PHE A 104 10.11 -5.53 -1.64
CA PHE A 104 11.36 -6.24 -1.92
C PHE A 104 11.90 -6.98 -0.70
N VAL A 105 11.93 -6.32 0.47
CA VAL A 105 12.40 -6.93 1.73
C VAL A 105 11.53 -8.12 2.13
N LEU A 106 10.20 -8.02 1.98
CA LEU A 106 9.29 -9.12 2.27
C LEU A 106 9.55 -10.32 1.36
N VAL A 107 9.66 -10.12 0.05
CA VAL A 107 9.96 -11.20 -0.90
C VAL A 107 11.30 -11.85 -0.57
N TRP A 108 12.34 -11.05 -0.31
CA TRP A 108 13.65 -11.54 0.09
C TRP A 108 13.57 -12.41 1.35
N TYR A 109 12.87 -11.93 2.38
CA TYR A 109 12.69 -12.67 3.63
C TYR A 109 12.01 -14.04 3.42
N TYR A 110 10.96 -14.11 2.61
CA TYR A 110 10.21 -15.37 2.39
C TYR A 110 10.86 -16.35 1.39
N HIS A 111 11.76 -15.90 0.52
CA HIS A 111 12.40 -16.78 -0.48
C HIS A 111 13.86 -17.12 -0.15
N VAL A 112 14.55 -16.28 0.61
CA VAL A 112 16.00 -16.44 0.88
C VAL A 112 16.26 -16.88 2.32
N LEU A 113 15.48 -16.41 3.29
CA LEU A 113 15.72 -16.63 4.72
C LEU A 113 14.86 -17.75 5.33
N LEU A 114 13.68 -18.01 4.78
CA LEU A 114 12.72 -19.03 5.19
C LEU A 114 12.65 -20.17 4.17
#